data_AF-A0A7C8R2B5-F1
#
_entry.id   AF-A0A7C8R2B5-F1
#
_cell.length_a   1.000
_cell.length_b   1.000
_cell.length_c   1.000
_cell.angle_alpha   90.00
_cell.angle_beta   90.00
_cell.angle_gamma   90.00
#
_symmetry.space_group_name_H-M   'P 1'
#
loop_
_entity.id
_entity.type
_entity.pdbx_description
1 polymer ?
#
loop_
_entity_poly.entity_id
_entity_poly.type
_entity_poly.pdbx_seq_one_letter_code
_entity_poly.pdbx_strand_id
1 'polypeptide(L)'
;MSASETVSSGPFKFISQGAIVQEWLVGGKNIVLGFQDPAEYAKSNPAYFGATIGRVANRLANGQIKDIPHEGDVHPLPVNNGTNTLHGGITGWDKKYWTGPVKEASLDGSESLVYSYKSPHLDEKFPGTLDVTVRYTVRNEAKDGADVSILEIEYEAEIAADSPKDWAVLSLTNHSYFNIGDKSTIEGTQVTIPDNTNIETDEVDIPTGRFKKFPGIESGVPFELGAEDPDIDHGFALTTDVASVPIDTRGKPPFTLDLLLGFERKRRHR
;
A
#
# COMPACT_ATOMS: atom_id res chain seq x y z
N MET A 1 7.23 22.85 12.25
CA MET A 1 7.50 21.87 11.17
C MET A 1 8.50 20.89 11.75
N SER A 2 8.11 19.64 12.02
CA SER A 2 9.11 18.61 12.29
C SER A 2 9.88 18.36 11.00
N ALA A 3 11.20 18.34 11.07
CA ALA A 3 11.99 17.89 9.92
C ALA A 3 11.55 16.45 9.56
N SER A 4 11.52 16.12 8.28
CA SER A 4 11.25 14.77 7.84
C SER A 4 12.38 13.86 8.34
N GLU A 5 12.10 13.00 9.31
CA GLU A 5 13.08 12.04 9.80
C GLU A 5 13.20 10.90 8.78
N THR A 6 14.44 10.50 8.48
CA THR A 6 14.74 9.39 7.58
C THR A 6 15.53 8.36 8.37
N VAL A 7 15.07 7.11 8.31
CA VAL A 7 15.66 5.99 9.07
C VAL A 7 15.94 4.82 8.14
N SER A 8 17.08 4.17 8.34
CA SER A 8 17.45 2.96 7.60
C SER A 8 17.38 1.73 8.52
N SER A 9 16.93 0.61 7.97
CA SER A 9 16.93 -0.71 8.62
C SER A 9 17.24 -1.77 7.57
N GLY A 10 18.38 -2.45 7.70
CA GLY A 10 18.87 -3.37 6.66
C GLY A 10 18.94 -2.68 5.27
N PRO A 11 18.39 -3.29 4.21
CA PRO A 11 18.37 -2.70 2.88
C PRO A 11 17.25 -1.67 2.65
N PHE A 12 16.52 -1.29 3.71
CA PHE A 12 15.36 -0.41 3.61
C PHE A 12 15.65 0.99 4.12
N LYS A 13 14.99 1.98 3.52
CA LYS A 13 14.97 3.36 4.00
C LYS A 13 13.52 3.86 4.08
N PHE A 14 13.20 4.50 5.19
CA PHE A 14 11.87 4.98 5.51
C PHE A 14 11.88 6.46 5.84
N ILE A 15 10.76 7.14 5.61
CA ILE A 15 10.57 8.56 5.90
C ILE A 15 9.33 8.75 6.79
N SER A 16 9.39 9.63 7.80
CA SER A 16 8.24 9.90 8.68
C SER A 16 7.05 10.53 7.97
N GLN A 17 7.26 11.30 6.90
CA GLN A 17 6.15 11.74 6.04
C GLN A 17 5.51 10.51 5.38
N GLY A 18 4.20 10.35 5.53
CA GLY A 18 3.43 9.24 4.98
C GLY A 18 3.87 7.85 5.45
N ALA A 19 4.74 7.75 6.46
CA ALA A 19 5.45 6.53 6.82
C ALA A 19 6.00 5.84 5.55
N ILE A 20 6.64 6.60 4.66
CA ILE A 20 6.98 6.17 3.30
C ILE A 20 8.10 5.12 3.31
N VAL A 21 7.98 4.10 2.47
CA VAL A 21 9.08 3.22 2.04
C VAL A 21 9.79 3.92 0.88
N GLN A 22 10.95 4.52 1.14
CA GLN A 22 11.71 5.29 0.13
C GLN A 22 12.65 4.40 -0.69
N GLU A 23 13.22 3.39 -0.05
CA GLU A 23 14.25 2.55 -0.66
C GLU A 23 14.10 1.10 -0.21
N TRP A 24 14.32 0.20 -1.15
CA TRP A 24 14.48 -1.23 -0.93
C TRP A 24 15.62 -1.71 -1.83
N LEU A 25 16.79 -1.96 -1.24
CA LEU A 25 17.96 -2.41 -1.98
C LEU A 25 18.00 -3.94 -2.11
N VAL A 26 18.07 -4.43 -3.34
CA VAL A 26 18.34 -5.84 -3.65
C VAL A 26 19.56 -5.91 -4.57
N GLY A 27 20.63 -6.57 -4.13
CA GLY A 27 21.89 -6.62 -4.89
C GLY A 27 22.51 -5.23 -5.16
N GLY A 28 22.26 -4.26 -4.28
CA GLY A 28 22.75 -2.87 -4.42
C GLY A 28 21.89 -1.99 -5.33
N LYS A 29 20.77 -2.50 -5.85
CA LYS A 29 19.83 -1.76 -6.69
C LYS A 29 18.57 -1.43 -5.90
N ASN A 30 18.12 -0.17 -5.96
CA ASN A 30 16.81 0.20 -5.44
C ASN A 30 15.72 -0.34 -6.37
N ILE A 31 14.85 -1.20 -5.84
CA ILE A 31 13.78 -1.84 -6.62
C ILE A 31 12.44 -1.14 -6.48
N VAL A 32 12.34 -0.09 -5.66
CA VAL A 32 11.15 0.75 -5.54
C VAL A 32 11.39 2.14 -6.13
N LEU A 33 10.36 2.71 -6.75
CA LEU A 33 10.39 4.08 -7.27
C LEU A 33 10.11 5.09 -6.16
N GLY A 34 10.74 6.26 -6.28
CA GLY A 34 10.63 7.33 -5.29
C GLY A 34 11.58 8.48 -5.59
N PHE A 35 11.57 9.49 -4.72
CA PHE A 35 12.50 10.62 -4.81
C PHE A 35 13.73 10.35 -3.95
N GLN A 36 14.91 10.76 -4.44
CA GLN A 36 16.15 10.65 -3.67
C GLN A 36 16.16 11.61 -2.47
N ASP A 37 15.66 12.84 -2.65
CA ASP A 37 15.55 13.82 -1.59
C ASP A 37 14.18 13.70 -0.89
N PRO A 38 14.14 13.38 0.42
CA PRO A 38 12.91 13.35 1.21
C PRO A 38 12.07 14.64 1.12
N ALA A 39 12.71 15.80 0.90
CA ALA A 39 12.00 17.07 0.79
C ALA A 39 11.12 17.17 -0.48
N GLU A 40 11.39 16.38 -1.52
CA GLU A 40 10.57 16.36 -2.73
C GLU A 40 9.19 15.72 -2.50
N TYR A 41 9.09 14.75 -1.59
CA TYR A 41 7.81 14.15 -1.22
C TYR A 41 6.83 15.17 -0.61
N ALA A 42 7.34 16.15 0.13
CA ALA A 42 6.54 17.24 0.69
C ALA A 42 6.09 18.26 -0.37
N LYS A 43 6.85 18.38 -1.46
CA LYS A 43 6.53 19.30 -2.57
C LYS A 43 5.50 18.70 -3.51
N SER A 44 5.73 17.46 -3.96
CA SER A 44 4.88 16.80 -4.95
C SER A 44 5.15 15.30 -4.97
N ASN A 45 4.14 14.50 -4.57
CA ASN A 45 4.15 13.04 -4.74
C ASN A 45 2.81 12.57 -5.35
N PRO A 46 2.51 12.94 -6.62
CA PRO A 46 1.20 12.67 -7.22
C PRO A 46 0.97 11.19 -7.50
N ALA A 47 2.04 10.40 -7.59
CA ALA A 47 1.99 8.95 -7.73
C ALA A 47 2.01 8.22 -6.37
N TYR A 48 2.00 8.93 -5.25
CA TYR A 48 1.98 8.34 -3.91
C TYR A 48 3.13 7.36 -3.60
N PHE A 49 4.29 7.50 -4.26
CA PHE A 49 5.40 6.55 -4.15
C PHE A 49 5.72 6.14 -2.71
N GLY A 50 5.54 4.86 -2.42
CA GLY A 50 5.91 4.21 -1.16
C GLY A 50 5.07 4.62 0.05
N ALA A 51 4.07 5.48 -0.11
CA ALA A 51 3.32 6.06 0.99
C ALA A 51 2.31 5.09 1.60
N THR A 52 2.06 5.26 2.90
CA THR A 52 0.87 4.71 3.54
C THR A 52 -0.35 5.52 3.12
N ILE A 53 -1.33 4.84 2.55
CA ILE A 53 -2.58 5.45 2.10
C ILE A 53 -3.66 5.24 3.14
N GLY A 54 -4.35 6.32 3.49
CA GLY A 54 -5.56 6.31 4.32
C GLY A 54 -6.23 7.68 4.32
N ARG A 55 -7.47 7.82 4.81
CA ARG A 55 -8.24 6.78 5.55
C ARG A 55 -8.77 5.63 4.69
N VAL A 56 -9.12 5.89 3.44
CA VAL A 56 -9.63 4.87 2.50
C VAL A 56 -8.78 4.91 1.24
N ALA A 57 -8.10 3.81 0.97
CA ALA A 57 -7.38 3.58 -0.27
C ALA A 57 -8.36 3.43 -1.45
N ASN A 58 -7.89 3.80 -2.64
CA ASN A 58 -8.68 3.84 -3.86
C ASN A 58 -9.85 4.84 -3.76
N ARG A 59 -10.90 4.64 -4.57
CA ARG A 59 -11.95 5.62 -4.85
C ARG A 59 -13.20 5.37 -4.00
N LEU A 60 -13.76 6.43 -3.43
CA LEU A 60 -15.12 6.51 -2.90
C LEU A 60 -15.99 7.30 -3.89
N ALA A 61 -17.01 6.62 -4.41
CA ALA A 61 -17.88 7.14 -5.46
C ALA A 61 -18.58 8.44 -5.05
N ASN A 62 -18.55 9.44 -5.93
CA ASN A 62 -19.18 10.76 -5.73
C ASN A 62 -18.65 11.54 -4.50
N GLY A 63 -17.49 11.13 -3.96
CA GLY A 63 -16.88 11.76 -2.80
C GLY A 63 -17.78 11.78 -1.59
N GLN A 64 -18.38 10.64 -1.24
CA GLN A 64 -19.26 10.53 -0.10
C GLN A 64 -19.25 9.11 0.48
N ILE A 65 -19.65 9.00 1.74
CA ILE A 65 -19.99 7.74 2.40
C ILE A 65 -21.52 7.68 2.51
N LYS A 66 -22.10 6.51 2.23
CA LYS A 66 -23.53 6.25 2.38
C LYS A 66 -23.75 5.16 3.42
N ASP A 67 -25.02 5.01 3.82
CA ASP A 67 -25.49 3.90 4.65
C ASP A 67 -24.74 3.80 5.99
N ILE A 68 -24.38 4.96 6.55
CA ILE A 68 -23.72 5.04 7.86
C ILE A 68 -24.75 4.66 8.92
N PRO A 69 -24.51 3.60 9.71
CA PRO A 69 -25.43 3.23 10.77
C PRO A 69 -25.68 4.41 11.70
N HIS A 70 -26.96 4.76 11.89
CA HIS A 70 -27.41 5.81 12.80
C HIS A 70 -27.03 7.26 12.42
N GLU A 71 -26.49 7.53 11.23
CA GLU A 71 -26.11 8.89 10.79
C GLU A 71 -26.57 9.22 9.36
N GLY A 72 -27.86 9.54 9.21
CA GLY A 72 -28.43 10.02 7.94
C GLY A 72 -28.12 9.11 6.74
N ASP A 73 -28.39 9.59 5.54
CA ASP A 73 -28.21 8.78 4.33
C ASP A 73 -26.85 9.02 3.65
N VAL A 74 -26.24 10.20 3.85
CA VAL A 74 -25.07 10.65 3.09
C VAL A 74 -24.15 11.55 3.92
N HIS A 75 -22.85 11.24 3.92
CA HIS A 75 -21.79 12.08 4.48
C HIS A 75 -20.79 12.50 3.39
N PRO A 76 -20.62 13.81 3.11
CA PRO A 76 -19.76 14.29 2.04
C PRO A 76 -18.27 14.29 2.43
N LEU A 77 -17.43 13.93 1.47
CA LEU A 77 -15.97 13.93 1.54
C LEU A 77 -15.37 14.90 0.50
N PRO A 78 -14.08 15.26 0.61
CA PRO A 78 -13.39 16.05 -0.39
C PRO A 78 -13.24 15.28 -1.71
N VAL A 79 -13.64 15.90 -2.82
CA VAL A 79 -13.43 15.36 -4.17
C VAL A 79 -12.07 15.80 -4.69
N ASN A 80 -11.24 14.85 -5.11
CA ASN A 80 -9.88 15.09 -5.62
C ASN A 80 -9.53 14.23 -6.86
N ASN A 81 -10.44 13.39 -7.34
CA ASN A 81 -10.27 12.59 -8.55
C ASN A 81 -11.59 12.53 -9.33
N GLY A 82 -11.74 13.37 -10.36
CA GLY A 82 -13.01 13.52 -11.07
C GLY A 82 -14.14 13.92 -10.11
N THR A 83 -15.14 13.06 -9.95
CA THR A 83 -16.24 13.22 -8.99
C THR A 83 -16.01 12.47 -7.67
N ASN A 84 -14.88 11.79 -7.51
CA ASN A 84 -14.63 10.82 -6.45
C ASN A 84 -13.64 11.34 -5.40
N THR A 85 -13.66 10.75 -4.21
CA THR A 85 -12.58 10.88 -3.23
C THR A 85 -11.61 9.74 -3.43
N LEU A 86 -10.35 10.05 -3.70
CA LEU A 86 -9.27 9.10 -3.96
C LEU A 86 -8.24 9.17 -2.82
N HIS A 87 -7.81 8.00 -2.35
CA HIS A 87 -6.68 7.83 -1.43
C HIS A 87 -6.78 8.69 -0.16
N GLY A 88 -7.98 8.78 0.39
CA GLY A 88 -8.24 9.49 1.66
C GLY A 88 -8.34 11.01 1.56
N GLY A 89 -8.33 11.61 0.36
CA GLY A 89 -8.64 13.03 0.16
C GLY A 89 -7.46 13.90 -0.31
N ILE A 90 -7.61 15.22 -0.18
CA ILE A 90 -6.70 16.22 -0.75
C ILE A 90 -5.35 16.17 -0.02
N THR A 91 -5.39 16.25 1.31
CA THR A 91 -4.24 16.07 2.19
C THR A 91 -4.36 14.77 3.00
N GLY A 92 -4.48 13.66 2.28
CA GLY A 92 -4.48 12.29 2.81
C GLY A 92 -3.21 11.93 3.59
N TRP A 93 -3.18 10.72 4.14
CA TRP A 93 -2.13 10.28 5.05
C TRP A 93 -0.74 10.20 4.43
N ASP A 94 -0.66 10.14 3.09
CA ASP A 94 0.57 10.22 2.31
C ASP A 94 1.33 11.54 2.52
N LYS A 95 0.63 12.61 2.91
CA LYS A 95 1.20 13.95 3.13
C LYS A 95 1.37 14.30 4.62
N LYS A 96 0.84 13.47 5.53
CA LYS A 96 0.91 13.72 6.96
C LYS A 96 2.28 13.30 7.50
N TYR A 97 2.74 13.98 8.54
CA TYR A 97 3.92 13.54 9.29
C TYR A 97 3.49 12.59 10.39
N TRP A 98 3.96 11.35 10.30
CA TRP A 98 3.75 10.34 11.32
C TRP A 98 4.77 10.53 12.44
N THR A 99 4.36 10.23 13.67
CA THR A 99 5.24 10.20 14.84
C THR A 99 6.11 8.95 14.78
N GLY A 100 7.40 9.08 15.13
CA GLY A 100 8.36 7.98 15.10
C GLY A 100 9.35 8.06 13.93
N PRO A 101 10.08 6.96 13.65
CA PRO A 101 9.78 5.61 14.15
C PRO A 101 10.24 5.35 15.58
N VAL A 102 9.46 4.59 16.34
CA VAL A 102 9.95 3.89 17.54
C VAL A 102 10.54 2.55 17.09
N LYS A 103 11.74 2.21 17.59
CA LYS A 103 12.36 0.91 17.34
C LYS A 103 11.86 -0.09 18.38
N GLU A 104 11.28 -1.19 17.91
CA GLU A 104 10.82 -2.29 18.74
C GLU A 104 11.52 -3.58 18.32
N ALA A 105 11.86 -4.43 19.29
CA ALA A 105 12.36 -5.77 19.00
C ALA A 105 11.18 -6.73 18.89
N SER A 106 11.09 -7.45 17.78
CA SER A 106 10.14 -8.54 17.62
C SER A 106 10.58 -9.77 18.41
N LEU A 107 9.63 -10.67 18.71
CA LEU A 107 9.89 -11.90 19.48
C LEU A 107 10.92 -12.83 18.84
N ASP A 108 11.06 -12.78 17.52
CA ASP A 108 12.05 -13.52 16.73
C ASP A 108 13.42 -12.81 16.63
N GLY A 109 13.58 -11.66 17.30
CA GLY A 109 14.79 -10.85 17.28
C GLY A 109 14.91 -9.91 16.08
N SER A 110 13.90 -9.83 15.21
CA SER A 110 13.87 -8.85 14.12
C SER A 110 13.62 -7.42 14.61
N GLU A 111 14.07 -6.44 13.80
CA GLU A 111 13.85 -5.01 14.10
C GLU A 111 12.54 -4.56 13.45
N SER A 112 11.68 -3.95 14.27
CA SER A 112 10.47 -3.28 13.82
C SER A 112 10.58 -1.77 14.00
N LEU A 113 10.18 -1.02 12.98
CA LEU A 113 10.03 0.43 13.01
C LEU A 113 8.54 0.78 13.05
N VAL A 114 8.11 1.46 14.11
CA VAL A 114 6.69 1.79 14.34
C VAL A 114 6.46 3.27 14.14
N TYR A 115 5.61 3.59 13.18
CA TYR A 115 5.11 4.94 12.95
C TYR A 115 3.68 5.04 13.47
N SER A 116 3.33 6.16 14.09
CA SER A 116 1.99 6.40 14.62
C SER A 116 1.39 7.70 14.11
N TYR A 117 0.10 7.69 13.78
CA TYR A 117 -0.64 8.87 13.37
C TYR A 117 -1.98 8.93 14.10
N LYS A 118 -2.22 10.04 14.79
CA LYS A 118 -3.55 10.37 15.34
C LYS A 118 -4.31 11.16 14.28
N SER A 119 -5.26 10.50 13.64
CA SER A 119 -6.15 11.07 12.64
C SER A 119 -7.38 11.67 13.34
N PRO A 120 -7.47 13.00 13.54
CA PRO A 120 -8.56 13.62 14.30
C PRO A 120 -9.90 13.44 13.62
N HIS A 121 -10.99 13.50 14.39
CA HIS A 121 -12.35 13.60 13.83
C HIS A 121 -12.43 14.65 12.73
N LEU A 122 -12.96 14.27 11.56
CA LEU A 122 -13.07 15.08 10.35
C LEU A 122 -11.72 15.41 9.67
N ASP A 123 -10.65 14.64 9.92
CA ASP A 123 -9.47 14.64 9.04
C ASP A 123 -9.90 14.22 7.64
N GLU A 124 -9.69 15.10 6.66
CA GLU A 124 -10.28 14.99 5.31
C GLU A 124 -11.79 14.73 5.34
N LYS A 125 -12.49 15.30 6.33
CA LYS A 125 -13.91 15.12 6.65
C LYS A 125 -14.33 13.72 7.07
N PHE A 126 -13.42 12.75 7.26
CA PHE A 126 -13.82 11.42 7.72
C PHE A 126 -14.24 11.42 9.21
N PRO A 127 -15.40 10.85 9.58
CA PRO A 127 -15.84 10.77 10.97
C PRO A 127 -15.00 9.83 11.84
N GLY A 128 -15.07 10.01 13.16
CA GLY A 128 -14.24 9.31 14.15
C GLY A 128 -12.79 9.81 14.22
N THR A 129 -12.23 9.80 15.43
CA THR A 129 -10.80 9.94 15.68
C THR A 129 -10.18 8.55 15.69
N LEU A 130 -9.09 8.35 14.95
CA LEU A 130 -8.34 7.09 14.92
C LEU A 130 -6.93 7.31 15.43
N ASP A 131 -6.48 6.41 16.31
CA ASP A 131 -5.06 6.19 16.59
C ASP A 131 -4.60 5.05 15.67
N VAL A 132 -3.63 5.33 14.80
CA VAL A 132 -3.21 4.42 13.73
C VAL A 132 -1.73 4.17 13.84
N THR A 133 -1.31 2.92 13.63
CA THR A 133 0.09 2.54 13.55
C THR A 133 0.39 1.81 12.25
N VAL A 134 1.59 2.06 11.71
CA VAL A 134 2.22 1.27 10.66
C VAL A 134 3.49 0.70 11.25
N ARG A 135 3.61 -0.62 11.23
CA ARG A 135 4.77 -1.34 11.70
C ARG A 135 5.48 -1.98 10.52
N TYR A 136 6.74 -1.58 10.33
CA TYR A 136 7.64 -2.18 9.36
C TYR A 136 8.60 -3.12 10.05
N THR A 137 8.46 -4.43 9.84
CA THR A 137 9.36 -5.44 10.38
C THR A 137 10.30 -5.94 9.29
N VAL A 138 11.61 -5.72 9.50
CA VAL A 138 12.65 -6.09 8.54
C VAL A 138 13.29 -7.41 8.95
N ARG A 139 13.22 -8.40 8.06
CA ARG A 139 13.83 -9.72 8.25
C ARG A 139 14.77 -10.05 7.09
N ASN A 140 15.78 -10.85 7.36
CA ASN A 140 16.63 -11.45 6.34
C ASN A 140 16.71 -12.95 6.60
N GLU A 141 16.56 -13.75 5.55
CA GLU A 141 16.71 -15.19 5.61
C GLU A 141 17.50 -15.70 4.42
N ALA A 142 18.16 -16.85 4.58
CA ALA A 142 18.77 -17.56 3.48
C ALA A 142 17.77 -18.58 2.94
N LYS A 143 17.38 -18.46 1.67
CA LYS A 143 16.47 -19.38 1.00
C LYS A 143 17.08 -19.84 -0.32
N ASP A 144 17.18 -21.15 -0.51
CA ASP A 144 17.73 -21.76 -1.72
C ASP A 144 19.12 -21.23 -2.14
N GLY A 145 19.95 -20.85 -1.16
CA GLY A 145 21.30 -20.32 -1.39
C GLY A 145 21.35 -18.84 -1.79
N ALA A 146 20.23 -18.12 -1.72
CA ALA A 146 20.14 -16.68 -1.91
C ALA A 146 19.76 -15.97 -0.60
N ASP A 147 20.29 -14.75 -0.42
CA ASP A 147 19.85 -13.85 0.64
C ASP A 147 18.50 -13.24 0.24
N VAL A 148 17.50 -13.39 1.10
CA VAL A 148 16.15 -12.86 0.91
C VAL A 148 15.90 -11.81 1.99
N SER A 149 15.62 -10.59 1.56
CA SER A 149 15.16 -9.52 2.45
C SER A 149 13.65 -9.43 2.41
N ILE A 150 13.04 -9.42 3.59
CA ILE A 150 11.59 -9.42 3.78
C ILE A 150 11.20 -8.14 4.51
N LEU A 151 10.23 -7.43 3.95
CA LEU A 151 9.52 -6.34 4.62
C LEU A 151 8.10 -6.79 4.93
N GLU A 152 7.78 -6.92 6.21
CA GLU A 152 6.42 -7.07 6.67
C GLU A 152 5.85 -5.71 7.04
N ILE A 153 4.62 -5.45 6.58
CA ILE A 153 3.89 -4.21 6.83
C ILE A 153 2.61 -4.59 7.58
N GLU A 154 2.52 -4.17 8.83
CA GLU A 154 1.32 -4.35 9.66
C GLU A 154 0.66 -2.99 9.90
N TYR A 155 -0.66 -2.97 9.79
CA TYR A 155 -1.49 -1.81 10.08
C TYR A 155 -2.37 -2.12 11.29
N GLU A 156 -2.35 -1.26 12.29
CA GLU A 156 -3.30 -1.29 13.40
C GLU A 156 -4.03 0.06 13.47
N ALA A 157 -5.33 0.03 13.71
CA ALA A 157 -6.12 1.24 13.90
C ALA A 157 -7.15 1.01 14.98
N GLU A 158 -7.21 1.94 15.92
CA GLU A 158 -8.16 1.92 17.02
C GLU A 158 -8.95 3.22 17.02
N ILE A 159 -10.24 3.13 17.38
CA ILE A 159 -11.03 4.32 17.66
C ILE A 159 -10.51 4.90 18.97
N ALA A 160 -10.00 6.12 18.90
CA ALA A 160 -9.39 6.76 20.04
C ALA A 160 -10.39 6.91 21.18
N ALA A 161 -9.94 6.78 22.42
CA ALA A 161 -10.81 6.89 23.60
C ALA A 161 -11.52 8.26 23.71
N ASP A 162 -10.93 9.31 23.13
CA ASP A 162 -11.49 10.66 23.04
C ASP A 162 -12.26 10.92 21.73
N SER A 163 -12.50 9.88 20.92
CA SER A 163 -13.24 10.01 19.67
C SER A 163 -14.70 10.41 19.94
N PRO A 164 -15.24 11.38 19.20
CA PRO A 164 -16.66 11.74 19.29
C PRO A 164 -17.57 10.71 18.59
N LYS A 165 -16.99 9.73 17.88
CA LYS A 165 -17.71 8.63 17.22
C LYS A 165 -17.14 7.29 17.68
N ASP A 166 -18.00 6.30 17.86
CA ASP A 166 -17.65 4.91 18.14
C ASP A 166 -17.48 4.07 16.85
N TRP A 167 -17.41 4.75 15.70
CA TRP A 167 -17.17 4.15 14.39
C TRP A 167 -16.24 5.03 13.54
N ALA A 168 -15.60 4.42 12.55
CA ALA A 168 -14.83 5.09 11.50
C ALA A 168 -14.81 4.24 10.23
N VAL A 169 -14.43 4.84 9.09
CA VAL A 169 -14.24 4.12 7.81
C VAL A 169 -12.75 4.04 7.51
N LEU A 170 -12.28 2.86 7.14
CA LEU A 170 -10.86 2.59 6.97
C LEU A 170 -10.61 1.54 5.87
N SER A 171 -9.61 1.79 5.04
CA SER A 171 -9.02 0.81 4.12
C SER A 171 -7.59 1.29 3.82
N LEU A 172 -6.59 0.56 4.29
CA LEU A 172 -5.19 0.99 4.25
C LEU A 172 -4.38 0.14 3.27
N THR A 173 -3.35 0.76 2.70
CA THR A 173 -2.36 0.06 1.88
C THR A 173 -1.04 0.81 1.84
N ASN A 174 0.00 0.18 1.31
CA ASN A 174 1.25 0.81 0.92
C ASN A 174 1.28 0.98 -0.59
N HIS A 175 1.70 2.15 -1.07
CA HIS A 175 1.68 2.49 -2.48
C HIS A 175 3.08 2.45 -3.14
N SER A 176 3.88 1.43 -2.80
CA SER A 176 5.18 1.20 -3.45
C SER A 176 5.01 0.80 -4.92
N TYR A 177 5.83 1.41 -5.78
CA TYR A 177 5.94 1.03 -7.18
C TYR A 177 7.24 0.28 -7.38
N PHE A 178 7.18 -0.93 -7.92
CA PHE A 178 8.35 -1.77 -8.12
C PHE A 178 8.90 -1.62 -9.55
N ASN A 179 10.22 -1.47 -9.66
CA ASN A 179 10.97 -1.69 -10.89
C ASN A 179 12.15 -2.62 -10.57
N ILE A 180 11.96 -3.91 -10.84
CA ILE A 180 12.95 -4.94 -10.56
C ILE A 180 13.93 -5.15 -11.73
N GLY A 181 13.54 -4.76 -12.95
CA GLY A 181 14.31 -4.94 -14.19
C GLY A 181 15.34 -3.85 -14.43
N ASP A 182 16.36 -4.10 -15.26
CA ASP A 182 17.46 -3.15 -15.50
C ASP A 182 17.09 -2.00 -16.46
N LYS A 183 15.84 -1.98 -16.92
CA LYS A 183 15.29 -0.93 -17.79
C LYS A 183 14.66 0.17 -16.94
N SER A 184 14.46 1.33 -17.55
CA SER A 184 13.66 2.41 -16.95
C SER A 184 12.16 2.14 -16.96
N THR A 185 11.72 1.07 -17.64
CA THR A 185 10.33 0.62 -17.73
C THR A 185 10.19 -0.76 -17.07
N ILE A 186 8.95 -1.16 -16.79
CA ILE A 186 8.62 -2.50 -16.28
C ILE A 186 8.56 -3.57 -17.39
N GLU A 187 8.84 -3.20 -18.63
CA GLU A 187 8.75 -4.09 -19.80
C GLU A 187 9.70 -5.28 -19.67
N GLY A 188 9.15 -6.49 -19.76
CA GLY A 188 9.87 -7.74 -19.55
C GLY A 188 9.74 -8.29 -18.13
N THR A 189 9.05 -7.61 -17.23
CA THR A 189 8.77 -8.11 -15.87
C THR A 189 7.80 -9.28 -15.96
N GLN A 190 8.18 -10.42 -15.39
CA GLN A 190 7.33 -11.60 -15.27
C GLN A 190 6.51 -11.52 -13.99
N VAL A 191 5.19 -11.66 -14.10
CA VAL A 191 4.24 -11.58 -12.99
C VAL A 191 3.40 -12.84 -12.96
N THR A 192 3.11 -13.34 -11.76
CA THR A 192 2.11 -14.40 -11.54
C THR A 192 1.14 -13.91 -10.47
N ILE A 193 -0.15 -13.97 -10.76
CA ILE A 193 -1.19 -13.66 -9.78
C ILE A 193 -1.89 -14.95 -9.34
N PRO A 194 -2.22 -15.10 -8.04
CA PRO A 194 -2.85 -16.33 -7.55
C PRO A 194 -4.28 -16.49 -8.09
N ASP A 195 -5.02 -15.40 -8.27
CA ASP A 195 -6.35 -15.39 -8.84
C ASP A 195 -6.56 -14.15 -9.73
N ASN A 196 -7.08 -14.38 -10.95
CA ASN A 196 -7.43 -13.33 -11.91
C ASN A 196 -8.88 -12.82 -11.76
N THR A 197 -9.55 -13.08 -10.64
CA THR A 197 -10.87 -12.54 -10.32
C THR A 197 -10.77 -11.04 -10.09
N ASN A 198 -11.20 -10.28 -11.09
CA ASN A 198 -11.22 -8.83 -11.10
C ASN A 198 -12.51 -8.29 -10.47
N ILE A 199 -12.37 -7.22 -9.69
CA ILE A 199 -13.46 -6.34 -9.27
C ILE A 199 -13.87 -5.50 -10.48
N GLU A 200 -15.06 -5.72 -11.01
CA GLU A 200 -15.52 -4.97 -12.18
C GLU A 200 -15.82 -3.51 -11.81
N THR A 201 -15.19 -2.59 -12.53
CA THR A 201 -15.40 -1.15 -12.42
C THR A 201 -16.19 -0.59 -13.61
N ASP A 202 -16.77 0.60 -13.42
CA ASP A 202 -17.31 1.42 -14.50
C ASP A 202 -16.23 2.29 -15.18
N GLU A 203 -16.62 3.09 -16.16
CA GLU A 203 -15.74 4.01 -16.90
C GLU A 203 -15.02 5.09 -16.06
N VAL A 204 -15.32 5.23 -14.77
CA VAL A 204 -14.62 6.14 -13.84
C VAL A 204 -13.98 5.40 -12.66
N ASP A 205 -13.69 4.11 -12.88
CA ASP A 205 -13.01 3.19 -11.96
C ASP A 205 -13.76 2.97 -10.63
N ILE A 206 -15.10 3.09 -10.63
CA ILE A 206 -15.92 2.77 -9.45
C ILE A 206 -16.38 1.32 -9.50
N PRO A 207 -16.20 0.53 -8.42
CA PRO A 207 -16.68 -0.84 -8.36
C PRO A 207 -18.19 -0.95 -8.57
N THR A 208 -18.60 -1.82 -9.48
CA THR A 208 -20.01 -2.12 -9.78
C THR A 208 -20.65 -3.11 -8.80
N GLY A 209 -19.85 -3.71 -7.93
CA GLY A 209 -20.23 -4.82 -7.04
C GLY A 209 -20.20 -6.20 -7.70
N ARG A 210 -19.80 -6.30 -8.97
CA ARG A 210 -19.64 -7.57 -9.69
C ARG A 210 -18.18 -8.00 -9.75
N PHE A 211 -17.98 -9.31 -9.86
CA PHE A 211 -16.67 -9.92 -10.10
C PHE A 211 -16.66 -10.61 -11.46
N LYS A 212 -15.56 -10.50 -12.19
CA LYS A 212 -15.35 -11.20 -13.47
C LYS A 212 -13.90 -11.63 -13.61
N LYS A 213 -13.62 -12.55 -14.53
CA LYS A 213 -12.24 -12.92 -14.85
C LYS A 213 -11.58 -11.81 -15.67
N PHE A 214 -10.35 -11.44 -15.32
CA PHE A 214 -9.59 -10.45 -16.08
C PHE A 214 -9.20 -11.03 -17.45
N PRO A 215 -9.45 -10.33 -18.57
CA PRO A 215 -9.15 -10.84 -19.90
C PRO A 215 -7.63 -10.95 -20.13
N GLY A 216 -7.19 -12.05 -20.74
CA GLY A 216 -5.79 -12.23 -21.16
C GLY A 216 -4.81 -12.62 -20.04
N ILE A 217 -5.23 -12.70 -18.79
CA ILE A 217 -4.42 -13.16 -17.66
C ILE A 217 -5.09 -14.38 -17.03
N GLU A 218 -4.34 -15.46 -16.82
CA GLU A 218 -4.83 -16.70 -16.19
C GLU A 218 -4.29 -16.86 -14.77
N SER A 219 -5.14 -17.35 -13.84
CA SER A 219 -4.74 -17.60 -12.46
C SER A 219 -3.55 -18.57 -12.39
N GLY A 220 -2.50 -18.21 -11.66
CA GLY A 220 -1.32 -19.05 -11.44
C GLY A 220 -0.42 -19.24 -12.66
N VAL A 221 -0.69 -18.57 -13.78
CA VAL A 221 0.13 -18.64 -14.98
C VAL A 221 0.98 -17.36 -15.08
N PRO A 222 2.31 -17.47 -15.23
CA PRO A 222 3.15 -16.31 -15.48
C PRO A 222 2.79 -15.58 -16.77
N PHE A 223 2.80 -14.25 -16.74
CA PHE A 223 2.69 -13.38 -17.91
C PHE A 223 3.74 -12.27 -17.85
N GLU A 224 4.05 -11.69 -19.01
CA GLU A 224 5.02 -10.61 -19.13
C GLU A 224 4.30 -9.25 -19.21
N LEU A 225 4.82 -8.26 -18.49
CA LEU A 225 4.42 -6.86 -18.68
C LEU A 225 5.09 -6.32 -19.94
N GLY A 226 4.29 -5.88 -20.92
CA GLY A 226 4.76 -5.20 -22.11
C GLY A 226 4.94 -3.69 -21.90
N ALA A 227 5.18 -2.98 -22.99
CA ALA A 227 5.30 -1.52 -22.97
C ALA A 227 3.94 -0.81 -22.85
N GLU A 228 2.87 -1.46 -23.31
CA GLU A 228 1.49 -0.94 -23.31
C GLU A 228 0.53 -1.94 -22.65
N ASP A 229 0.63 -3.23 -22.97
CA ASP A 229 -0.26 -4.28 -22.46
C ASP A 229 0.49 -5.37 -21.66
N PRO A 230 -0.17 -6.02 -20.68
CA PRO A 230 -1.48 -5.65 -20.14
C PRO A 230 -1.39 -4.36 -19.30
N ASP A 231 -2.35 -3.45 -19.51
CA ASP A 231 -2.54 -2.28 -18.65
C ASP A 231 -3.43 -2.64 -17.46
N ILE A 232 -2.87 -2.56 -16.25
CA ILE A 232 -3.49 -3.06 -15.02
C ILE A 232 -3.58 -1.93 -13.99
N ASP A 233 -4.75 -1.30 -13.89
CA ASP A 233 -5.17 -0.46 -12.76
C ASP A 233 -6.43 -1.04 -12.08
N HIS A 234 -6.37 -2.34 -11.75
CA HIS A 234 -7.54 -3.12 -11.33
C HIS A 234 -7.35 -3.75 -9.95
N GLY A 235 -8.46 -3.94 -9.23
CA GLY A 235 -8.49 -4.72 -8.00
C GLY A 235 -8.72 -6.20 -8.27
N PHE A 236 -7.80 -7.06 -7.83
CA PHE A 236 -7.99 -8.51 -7.86
C PHE A 236 -8.45 -9.03 -6.49
N ALA A 237 -9.50 -9.84 -6.49
CA ALA A 237 -10.08 -10.43 -5.30
C ALA A 237 -9.59 -11.87 -5.10
N LEU A 238 -8.97 -12.15 -3.95
CA LEU A 238 -8.59 -13.50 -3.55
C LEU A 238 -9.79 -14.33 -3.07
N THR A 239 -10.87 -13.66 -2.69
CA THR A 239 -12.15 -14.26 -2.32
C THR A 239 -13.27 -13.30 -2.68
N THR A 240 -14.41 -13.85 -3.10
CA THR A 240 -15.64 -13.09 -3.32
C THR A 240 -16.58 -13.14 -2.10
N ASP A 241 -16.26 -13.98 -1.11
CA ASP A 241 -16.97 -14.02 0.17
C ASP A 241 -16.34 -13.01 1.13
N VAL A 242 -16.80 -11.77 1.09
CA VAL A 242 -16.27 -10.68 1.93
C VAL A 242 -16.43 -11.00 3.41
N ALA A 243 -17.48 -11.72 3.81
CA ALA A 243 -17.72 -12.12 5.20
C ALA A 243 -16.70 -13.14 5.72
N SER A 244 -15.95 -13.80 4.83
CA SER A 244 -14.88 -14.73 5.20
C SER A 244 -13.58 -14.05 5.67
N VAL A 245 -13.43 -12.74 5.41
CA VAL A 245 -12.23 -11.97 5.74
C VAL A 245 -12.48 -11.14 6.99
N PRO A 246 -11.93 -11.50 8.16
CA PRO A 246 -12.06 -10.69 9.37
C PRO A 246 -11.24 -9.39 9.24
N ILE A 247 -11.68 -8.33 9.93
CA ILE A 247 -10.91 -7.09 10.05
C ILE A 247 -9.62 -7.33 10.85
N ASP A 248 -9.68 -8.12 11.92
CA ASP A 248 -8.50 -8.53 12.68
C ASP A 248 -7.87 -9.77 12.04
N THR A 249 -6.71 -9.56 11.41
CA THR A 249 -5.95 -10.60 10.74
C THR A 249 -4.72 -11.08 11.53
N ARG A 250 -4.51 -10.64 12.78
CA ARG A 250 -3.31 -11.01 13.58
C ARG A 250 -3.15 -12.51 13.80
N GLY A 251 -4.27 -13.26 13.76
CA GLY A 251 -4.28 -14.73 13.84
C GLY A 251 -4.17 -15.46 12.49
N LYS A 252 -3.94 -14.74 11.38
CA LYS A 252 -3.85 -15.27 10.02
C LYS A 252 -2.43 -15.09 9.48
N PRO A 253 -1.96 -15.96 8.57
CA PRO A 253 -0.70 -15.71 7.87
C PRO A 253 -0.80 -14.40 7.07
N PRO A 254 0.31 -13.64 6.95
CA PRO A 254 0.32 -12.43 6.14
C PRO A 254 0.07 -12.76 4.66
N PHE A 255 -0.52 -11.82 3.93
CA PHE A 255 -0.50 -11.89 2.47
C PHE A 255 0.93 -11.64 1.99
N THR A 256 1.44 -12.50 1.10
CA THR A 256 2.83 -12.44 0.63
C THR A 256 2.88 -12.01 -0.83
N LEU A 257 3.69 -10.98 -1.10
CA LEU A 257 4.13 -10.61 -2.43
C LEU A 257 5.59 -11.07 -2.60
N ASP A 258 5.81 -12.08 -3.45
CA ASP A 258 7.15 -12.57 -3.74
C ASP A 258 7.76 -11.82 -4.93
N LEU A 259 8.91 -11.18 -4.71
CA LEU A 259 9.67 -10.48 -5.74
C LEU A 259 11.00 -11.19 -5.97
N LEU A 260 11.15 -11.80 -7.15
CA LEU A 260 12.36 -12.52 -7.53
C LEU A 260 13.18 -11.71 -8.54
N LEU A 261 14.39 -11.32 -8.14
CA LEU A 261 15.38 -10.71 -9.03
C LEU A 261 16.37 -11.79 -9.49
N GLY A 262 16.13 -12.34 -10.68
CA GLY A 262 17.01 -13.33 -11.32
C GLY A 262 17.86 -12.71 -12.42
N PHE A 263 19.18 -12.86 -12.35
CA PHE A 263 20.06 -12.56 -13.49
C PHE A 263 20.19 -13.80 -14.37
N GLU A 264 19.46 -13.88 -15.47
CA GLU A 264 19.77 -14.86 -16.51
C GLU A 264 21.11 -14.48 -17.16
N ARG A 265 22.20 -15.14 -16.76
CA ARG A 265 23.40 -15.18 -17.58
C ARG A 265 23.06 -15.91 -18.87
N LYS A 266 22.66 -15.19 -19.92
CA LYS A 266 22.62 -15.73 -21.28
C LYS A 266 23.97 -16.38 -21.55
N ARG A 267 24.01 -17.72 -21.54
CA ARG A 267 25.17 -18.47 -22.00
C ARG A 267 25.34 -18.11 -23.47
N ARG A 268 26.30 -17.22 -23.78
CA ARG A 268 26.77 -17.06 -25.15
C ARG A 268 27.31 -18.43 -25.57
N HIS A 269 26.58 -19.13 -26.43
CA HIS A 269 27.14 -20.25 -27.16
C HIS A 269 28.36 -19.72 -27.91
N ARG A 270 29.53 -20.29 -27.61
CA ARG A 270 30.76 -20.12 -28.38
C ARG A 270 30.65 -20.90 -29.67
#